data_AF-A0A1H8JF67-F1
#
_entry.id   AF-A0A1H8JF67-F1
#
_cell.length_a   1.000
_cell.length_b   1.000
_cell.length_c   1.000
_cell.angle_alpha   90.00
_cell.angle_beta   90.00
_cell.angle_gamma   90.00
#
_symmetry.space_group_name_H-M   'P 1'
#
loop_
_entity.id
_entity.type
_entity.pdbx_description
1 polymer ?
#
loop_
_entity_poly.entity_id
_entity_poly.type
_entity_poly.pdbx_seq_one_letter_code
_entity_poly.pdbx_strand_id
1 'polypeptide(L)' 'MTNIGSAKYSAEDMGRSRECEAVSKVAVTDVVRRAVAAGWREEEIAHHLAGAADIYVIYLATKPKRRLMAANSN' A
#
# COMPACT_ATOMS: atom_id res chain seq x y z
N MET A 1 7.43 10.50 -7.89
CA MET A 1 6.97 9.20 -7.36
C MET A 1 7.54 9.05 -5.97
N THR A 2 6.71 8.77 -4.96
CA THR A 2 7.23 8.38 -3.64
C THR A 2 7.99 7.06 -3.83
N ASN A 3 9.31 7.11 -3.76
CA ASN A 3 10.13 5.90 -3.78
C ASN A 3 9.88 5.18 -2.45
N ILE A 4 9.04 4.14 -2.49
CA ILE A 4 8.87 3.22 -1.37
C ILE A 4 10.18 2.43 -1.28
N GLY A 5 11.09 2.92 -0.44
CA GLY A 5 12.38 2.28 -0.19
C GLY A 5 12.24 1.01 0.65
N SER A 6 13.34 0.31 0.86
CA SER A 6 13.41 -0.77 1.84
C SER A 6 13.03 -0.25 3.23
N ALA A 7 12.27 -1.04 3.98
CA ALA A 7 11.92 -0.72 5.37
C ALA A 7 13.20 -0.41 6.18
N LYS A 8 13.17 0.68 6.94
CA LYS A 8 14.29 1.08 7.80
C LYS A 8 14.35 0.24 9.07
N TYR A 9 13.19 -0.21 9.55
CA TYR A 9 13.07 -1.01 10.76
C TYR A 9 12.99 -2.51 10.46
N SER A 10 13.54 -3.32 11.37
CA SER A 10 13.45 -4.78 11.30
C SER A 10 12.01 -5.26 11.51
N ALA A 11 11.73 -6.52 11.19
CA ALA A 11 10.38 -7.10 11.34
C ALA A 11 9.85 -7.11 12.77
N GLU A 12 10.76 -7.22 13.73
CA GLU A 12 10.46 -7.36 15.15
C GLU A 12 10.36 -5.99 15.84
N ASP A 13 10.75 -4.92 15.15
CA ASP A 13 10.74 -3.57 15.68
C ASP A 13 9.35 -2.93 15.51
N MET A 14 8.78 -2.48 16.62
CA MET A 14 7.49 -1.78 16.66
C MET A 14 7.49 -0.47 15.84
N GLY A 15 8.66 0.11 15.59
CA GLY A 15 8.86 1.24 14.68
C GLY A 15 8.48 0.93 13.22
N ARG A 16 8.55 -0.35 12.81
CA ARG A 16 8.19 -0.78 11.44
C ARG A 16 6.72 -0.57 11.12
N SER A 17 5.83 -0.77 12.10
CA SER A 17 4.39 -0.52 11.91
C SER A 17 4.12 0.96 11.64
N ARG A 18 4.73 1.85 12.42
CA ARG A 18 4.62 3.31 12.25
C ARG A 18 5.23 3.80 10.94
N GLU A 19 6.37 3.23 10.54
CA GLU A 19 6.98 3.51 9.24
C GLU A 19 6.06 3.10 8.09
N CYS A 20 5.48 1.90 8.16
CA CYS A 20 4.55 1.39 7.16
C CYS A 20 3.33 2.31 7.00
N GLU A 21 2.73 2.73 8.12
CA GLU A 21 1.60 3.67 8.13
C GLU A 21 1.98 5.01 7.48
N ALA A 22 3.11 5.58 7.86
CA ALA A 22 3.58 6.86 7.34
C ALA A 22 3.86 6.79 5.82
N VAL A 23 4.57 5.75 5.37
CA VAL A 23 4.87 5.56 3.94
C VAL A 23 3.60 5.33 3.12
N SER A 24 2.68 4.51 3.62
CA SER A 24 1.40 4.22 2.96
C SER A 24 0.55 5.49 2.83
N LYS A 25 0.46 6.29 3.89
CA LYS A 25 -0.28 7.56 3.87
C LYS A 25 0.28 8.52 2.83
N VAL A 26 1.59 8.66 2.73
CA VAL A 26 2.24 9.52 1.72
C VAL A 26 1.99 8.99 0.31
N ALA A 27 2.13 7.69 0.09
CA ALA A 27 1.92 7.07 -1.21
C ALA A 27 0.46 7.23 -1.70
N VAL A 28 -0.52 6.94 -0.84
CA VAL A 28 -1.95 7.11 -1.15
C VAL A 28 -2.25 8.58 -1.46
N THR A 29 -1.72 9.51 -0.65
CA THR A 29 -1.92 10.95 -0.88
C THR A 29 -1.34 11.41 -2.22
N ASP A 30 -0.16 10.93 -2.60
CA ASP A 30 0.46 11.24 -3.90
C ASP A 30 -0.38 10.71 -5.07
N VAL A 31 -0.92 9.49 -4.95
CA VAL A 31 -1.81 8.90 -5.96
C VAL A 31 -3.09 9.74 -6.12
N VAL A 32 -3.76 10.07 -5.02
CA VAL A 32 -4.99 10.89 -5.04
C VAL A 32 -4.73 12.25 -5.69
N ARG A 33 -3.66 12.95 -5.28
CA ARG A 33 -3.31 14.26 -5.84
C ARG A 33 -3.06 14.21 -7.35
N ARG A 34 -2.44 13.14 -7.85
CA ARG A 34 -2.21 12.97 -9.29
C ARG A 34 -3.48 12.65 -10.06
N ALA A 35 -4.36 11.83 -9.51
CA ALA A 35 -5.65 11.54 -10.13
C ALA A 35 -6.49 12.83 -10.24
N VAL A 36 -6.51 13.63 -9.18
CA VAL A 36 -7.17 14.95 -9.20
C VAL A 36 -6.54 15.89 -10.23
N ALA A 37 -5.21 15.96 -10.29
CA ALA A 37 -4.51 16.74 -11.32
C ALA A 37 -4.79 16.25 -12.75
N ALA A 38 -5.15 14.97 -12.92
CA ALA A 38 -5.58 14.38 -14.17
C ALA A 38 -7.09 14.54 -14.46
N GLY A 39 -7.84 15.25 -13.59
CA GLY A 39 -9.25 15.59 -13.79
C GLY A 39 -10.26 14.67 -13.09
N TRP A 40 -9.82 13.76 -12.22
CA TRP A 40 -10.72 12.89 -11.46
C TRP A 40 -11.23 13.59 -10.20
N ARG A 41 -12.46 13.27 -9.74
CA ARG A 41 -12.93 13.70 -8.42
C ARG A 41 -12.25 12.87 -7.33
N GLU A 42 -12.01 13.48 -6.16
CA GLU A 42 -11.37 12.80 -5.02
C GLU A 42 -12.16 11.55 -4.58
N GLU A 43 -13.48 11.63 -4.57
CA GLU A 43 -14.38 10.51 -4.26
C GLU A 43 -14.28 9.34 -5.25
N GLU A 44 -14.08 9.62 -6.55
CA GLU A 44 -13.94 8.59 -7.59
C GLU A 44 -12.65 7.79 -7.38
N ILE A 45 -11.51 8.49 -7.20
CA ILE A 45 -10.24 7.80 -6.97
C ILE A 45 -10.22 7.07 -5.62
N ALA A 46 -10.83 7.64 -4.57
CA ALA A 46 -10.95 6.97 -3.28
C ALA A 46 -11.74 5.65 -3.41
N HIS A 47 -12.85 5.65 -4.15
CA HIS A 47 -13.63 4.45 -4.42
C HIS A 47 -12.83 3.39 -5.18
N HIS A 48 -12.10 3.80 -6.23
CA HIS A 48 -11.24 2.88 -6.98
C HIS A 48 -10.09 2.29 -6.14
N LEU A 49 -9.48 3.08 -5.25
CA LEU A 49 -8.45 2.60 -4.34
C LEU A 49 -8.99 1.55 -3.36
N ALA A 50 -10.19 1.77 -2.81
CA ALA A 50 -10.86 0.80 -1.95
C ALA A 50 -11.14 -0.51 -2.70
N GLY A 51 -11.73 -0.44 -3.89
CA GLY A 51 -12.00 -1.63 -4.70
C GLY A 51 -10.73 -2.39 -5.11
N ALA A 52 -9.63 -1.69 -5.42
CA ALA A 52 -8.35 -2.32 -5.71
C ALA A 52 -7.78 -3.06 -4.48
N ALA A 53 -7.91 -2.47 -3.29
CA ALA A 53 -7.50 -3.11 -2.04
C ALA A 53 -8.31 -4.37 -1.76
N ASP A 54 -9.64 -4.33 -1.93
CA ASP A 54 -10.53 -5.47 -1.73
C ASP A 54 -10.19 -6.63 -2.67
N ILE A 55 -10.01 -6.33 -3.97
CA ILE A 55 -9.59 -7.33 -4.97
C ILE A 55 -8.26 -7.96 -4.58
N TYR A 56 -7.31 -7.18 -4.06
CA TYR A 56 -6.02 -7.70 -3.63
C TYR A 56 -6.13 -8.59 -2.39
N VAL A 57 -7.01 -8.26 -1.45
CA VAL A 57 -7.31 -9.12 -0.29
C VAL A 57 -7.90 -10.46 -0.75
N ILE A 58 -8.88 -10.43 -1.66
CA ILE A 58 -9.47 -11.65 -2.23
C ILE A 58 -8.39 -12.47 -2.96
N TYR A 59 -7.52 -11.83 -3.72
CA TYR A 59 -6.39 -12.49 -4.38
C TYR A 59 -5.48 -13.21 -3.37
N LEU A 60 -5.11 -12.55 -2.27
CA LEU A 60 -4.28 -13.16 -1.23
C LEU A 60 -4.97 -14.34 -0.54
N ALA A 61 -6.27 -14.21 -0.28
CA ALA A 61 -7.06 -15.26 0.37
C ALA A 61 -7.27 -16.50 -0.53
N THR A 62 -7.36 -16.31 -1.85
CA THR A 62 -7.68 -17.37 -2.82
C THR A 62 -6.44 -18.09 -3.37
N LYS A 63 -5.22 -17.58 -3.15
CA LYS A 63 -3.98 -18.21 -3.66
C LYS A 63 -3.35 -19.13 -2.60
N PRO A 64 -3.30 -20.46 -2.81
CA PRO A 64 -2.89 -21.41 -1.76
C PRO A 64 -1.44 -21.25 -1.27
N LYS A 65 -0.51 -20.76 -2.10
CA LYS A 65 0.94 -20.69 -1.78
C LYS A 65 1.71 -19.62 -2.56
N ARG A 66 1.21 -18.38 -2.67
CA ARG A 66 2.05 -17.26 -3.10
C ARG A 66 1.98 -16.14 -2.07
N ARG A 67 2.70 -16.34 -0.96
CA ARG A 67 3.23 -15.21 -0.20
C ARG A 67 4.22 -14.53 -1.14
N LEU A 68 3.91 -13.34 -1.64
CA LEU A 68 4.97 -12.40 -1.95
C LEU A 68 5.64 -12.11 -0.59
N MET A 69 6.63 -12.92 -0.23
CA MET A 69 7.34 -12.84 1.05
C MET A 69 8.12 -11.53 1.07
N ALA A 70 7.89 -10.70 2.10
CA ALA A 70 8.87 -9.68 2.49
C ALA A 70 10.08 -10.38 3.15
N ALA A 71 11.27 -9.77 3.05
CA ALA A 71 12.61 -10.32 3.31
C ALA A 71 12.90 -10.95 4.70
N ASN A 72 11.91 -11.03 5.58
CA ASN A 72 12.02 -11.59 6.93
C ASN A 72 11.39 -13.00 7.04
N SER A 73 11.58 -13.83 6.02
CA SER A 73 11.14 -15.23 6.03
C SER A 73 12.26 -16.18 6.49
N ASN A 74 12.33 -16.41 7.79
CA ASN A 74 12.73 -17.68 8.41
C ASN A 74 11.63 -18.07 9.40
#